data_AF-A0A914MI90-F1
#
_entry.id   AF-A0A914MI90-F1
#
_cell.length_a   1.000
_cell.length_b   1.000
_cell.length_c   1.000
_cell.angle_alpha   90.00
_cell.angle_beta   90.00
_cell.angle_gamma   90.00
#
_symmetry.space_group_name_H-M   'P 1'
#
loop_
_entity.id
_entity.type
_entity.pdbx_description
1 polymer ?
#
loop_
_entity_poly.entity_id
_entity_poly.type
_entity_poly.pdbx_seq_one_letter_code
_entity_poly.pdbx_strand_id
1 'polypeptide(L)'
;MRAKLSGKKWMFFGINSTIWFPHHVSELDLCAHVVVKYEPTEDPKHPGFGDKKYIERRSELNKIANSYRFGEPIPLIEYTEEENNTWKIAYKQLVELRETHTCIEYQRNIAEMERIGLINADRIPQIRELSAYIQKKTGFELRPCGGLLSARDFLASLAFRVFQATLYVRHFR
;
A
#
# COMPACT_ATOMS: atom_id res chain seq x y z
N MET A 1 9.93 -23.66 -36.41
CA MET A 1 10.49 -24.46 -37.52
C MET A 1 11.14 -25.71 -36.93
N ARG A 2 10.68 -26.91 -37.31
CA ARG A 2 11.22 -28.18 -36.81
C ARG A 2 12.39 -28.62 -37.70
N ALA A 3 13.54 -28.93 -37.11
CA ALA A 3 14.59 -29.72 -37.76
C ALA A 3 14.74 -31.05 -37.01
N LYS A 4 14.71 -32.16 -37.75
CA LYS A 4 14.98 -33.51 -37.24
C LYS A 4 16.50 -33.67 -37.08
N LEU A 5 16.96 -33.98 -35.87
CA LEU A 5 18.27 -34.58 -35.65
C LEU A 5 18.08 -35.95 -34.98
N SER A 6 18.89 -36.89 -35.43
CA SER A 6 18.85 -38.31 -35.15
C SER A 6 19.13 -38.65 -33.67
N GLY A 7 18.39 -39.64 -33.17
CA GLY A 7 18.99 -40.69 -32.33
C GLY A 7 19.53 -40.36 -30.94
N LYS A 8 19.06 -39.30 -30.25
CA LYS A 8 19.33 -39.13 -28.81
C LYS A 8 18.04 -38.87 -28.05
N LYS A 9 17.85 -39.67 -26.99
CA LYS A 9 16.80 -39.59 -25.98
C LYS A 9 16.47 -38.12 -25.69
N TRP A 10 15.21 -37.72 -25.83
CA TRP A 10 14.75 -36.40 -25.42
C TRP A 10 15.07 -36.23 -23.93
N MET A 11 16.12 -35.46 -23.60
CA MET A 11 16.19 -34.87 -22.28
C MET A 11 15.15 -33.77 -22.25
N PHE A 12 13.99 -34.10 -21.69
CA PHE A 12 13.14 -33.08 -21.11
C PHE A 12 13.96 -32.43 -19.99
N PHE A 13 14.59 -31.29 -20.29
CA PHE A 13 14.90 -30.34 -19.24
C PHE A 13 13.55 -29.86 -18.73
N GLY A 14 13.05 -30.54 -17.69
CA GLY A 14 11.89 -30.07 -16.96
C GLY A 14 12.22 -28.66 -16.48
N ILE A 15 11.52 -27.67 -17.02
CA ILE A 15 11.40 -26.36 -16.38
C ILE A 15 10.47 -26.58 -15.18
N ASN A 16 10.95 -27.29 -14.18
CA ASN A 16 10.32 -27.34 -12.86
C ASN A 16 10.99 -26.25 -12.01
N SER A 17 10.83 -24.99 -12.43
CA SER A 17 10.94 -23.87 -11.49
C SER A 17 9.53 -23.35 -11.28
N THR A 18 8.83 -23.91 -10.30
CA THR A 18 7.59 -23.31 -9.79
C THR A 18 7.87 -21.85 -9.48
N ILE A 19 7.04 -20.94 -10.00
CA ILE A 19 7.20 -19.51 -9.74
C ILE A 19 7.13 -19.31 -8.21
N TRP A 20 8.14 -18.65 -7.66
CA TRP A 20 8.22 -18.40 -6.22
C TRP A 20 7.00 -17.61 -5.73
N PHE A 21 6.50 -17.97 -4.55
CA PHE A 21 5.51 -17.22 -3.78
C PHE A 21 5.82 -17.38 -2.28
N PRO A 22 5.44 -16.39 -1.45
CA PRO A 22 5.67 -16.46 -0.02
C PRO A 22 4.86 -17.62 0.61
N HIS A 23 5.52 -18.42 1.44
CA HIS A 23 4.92 -19.50 2.24
C HIS A 23 4.62 -19.07 3.68
N HIS A 24 5.28 -18.01 4.16
CA HIS A 24 5.06 -17.44 5.47
C HIS A 24 4.94 -15.92 5.37
N VAL A 25 4.16 -15.30 6.27
CA VAL A 25 3.90 -13.84 6.25
C VAL A 25 5.19 -13.01 6.34
N SER A 26 6.22 -13.51 7.03
CA SER A 26 7.54 -12.84 7.08
C SER A 26 8.23 -12.76 5.72
N GLU A 27 7.93 -13.65 4.80
CA GLU A 27 8.48 -13.63 3.44
C GLU A 27 7.85 -12.53 2.58
N LEU A 28 6.80 -11.83 3.05
CA LEU A 28 6.32 -10.60 2.41
C LEU A 28 7.37 -9.48 2.45
N ASP A 29 8.41 -9.57 3.28
CA ASP A 29 9.59 -8.70 3.19
C ASP A 29 10.31 -8.82 1.83
N LEU A 30 10.16 -9.97 1.16
CA LEU A 30 10.65 -10.21 -0.20
C LEU A 30 9.63 -9.76 -1.27
N CYS A 31 8.39 -9.47 -0.90
CA CYS A 31 7.33 -8.96 -1.78
C CYS A 31 7.28 -7.42 -1.81
N ALA A 32 8.45 -6.78 -1.74
CA ALA A 32 8.60 -5.33 -1.76
C ALA A 32 9.07 -4.80 -3.13
N HIS A 33 8.92 -5.59 -4.21
CA HIS A 33 9.31 -5.16 -5.54
C HIS A 33 8.34 -4.09 -6.04
N VAL A 34 8.66 -2.84 -5.70
CA VAL A 34 8.01 -1.66 -6.26
C VAL A 34 8.32 -1.65 -7.76
N VAL A 35 7.28 -1.58 -8.56
CA VAL A 35 7.41 -1.38 -10.00
C VAL A 35 7.92 0.04 -10.20
N VAL A 36 9.23 0.17 -10.41
CA VAL A 36 9.99 1.42 -10.58
C VAL A 36 9.50 2.28 -11.77
N LYS A 37 8.50 1.84 -12.52
CA LYS A 37 8.08 2.49 -13.77
C LYS A 37 7.32 3.81 -13.58
N TYR A 38 6.91 4.16 -12.37
CA TYR A 38 6.20 5.40 -12.13
C TYR A 38 6.66 6.07 -10.84
N GLU A 39 7.60 7.01 -10.96
CA GLU A 39 7.83 8.03 -9.94
C GLU A 39 6.95 9.23 -10.31
N PRO A 40 5.80 9.44 -9.63
CA PRO A 40 4.83 10.44 -10.05
C PRO A 40 5.42 11.85 -10.11
N THR A 41 6.44 12.15 -9.32
CA THR A 41 7.03 13.49 -9.28
C THR A 41 7.95 13.82 -10.45
N GLU A 42 8.27 12.86 -11.32
CA GLU A 42 8.98 13.10 -12.59
C GLU A 42 8.02 13.38 -13.75
N ASP A 43 6.72 13.13 -13.57
CA ASP A 43 5.69 13.38 -14.57
C ASP A 43 5.25 14.85 -14.55
N PRO A 44 5.42 15.63 -15.64
CA PRO A 44 4.98 17.03 -15.72
C PRO A 44 3.49 17.24 -15.47
N LYS A 45 2.66 16.20 -15.56
CA LYS A 45 1.21 16.25 -15.26
C LYS A 45 0.90 16.09 -13.79
N HIS A 46 1.84 15.62 -12.98
CA HIS A 46 1.62 15.44 -11.55
C HIS A 46 1.58 16.82 -10.84
N PRO A 47 0.61 17.10 -9.96
CA PRO A 47 0.48 18.43 -9.34
C PRO A 47 1.69 18.87 -8.51
N GLY A 48 2.45 17.91 -7.98
CA GLY A 48 3.72 18.14 -7.27
C GLY A 48 4.97 18.15 -8.16
N PHE A 49 4.84 18.19 -9.48
CA PHE A 49 6.00 18.28 -10.38
C PHE A 49 6.78 19.57 -10.13
N GLY A 50 8.10 19.45 -9.92
CA GLY A 50 8.98 20.57 -9.61
C GLY A 50 8.88 21.10 -8.17
N ASP A 51 7.94 20.60 -7.35
CA ASP A 51 7.89 20.93 -5.92
C ASP A 51 8.90 20.07 -5.15
N LYS A 52 10.05 20.69 -4.86
CA LYS A 52 11.15 20.02 -4.14
C LYS A 52 10.75 19.53 -2.75
N LYS A 53 9.90 20.27 -2.02
CA LYS A 53 9.50 19.89 -0.66
C LYS A 53 8.60 18.65 -0.71
N TYR A 54 7.65 18.63 -1.62
CA TYR A 54 6.79 17.47 -1.83
C TYR A 54 7.60 16.23 -2.28
N ILE A 55 8.57 16.41 -3.18
CA ILE A 55 9.47 15.34 -3.65
C ILE A 55 10.31 14.77 -2.50
N GLU A 56 10.92 15.63 -1.69
CA GLU A 56 11.73 15.24 -0.54
C GLU A 56 10.87 14.47 0.49
N ARG A 57 9.68 14.98 0.78
CA ARG A 57 8.72 14.34 1.70
C ARG A 57 8.26 12.97 1.20
N ARG A 58 7.98 12.84 -0.10
CA ARG A 58 7.68 11.56 -0.75
C ARG A 58 8.83 10.56 -0.61
N SER A 59 10.07 11.01 -0.86
CA SER A 59 11.27 10.19 -0.72
C SER A 59 11.46 9.70 0.73
N GLU A 60 11.25 10.58 1.71
CA GLU A 60 11.31 10.25 3.13
C GLU A 60 10.29 9.16 3.51
N LEU A 61 9.01 9.36 3.20
CA LEU A 61 7.95 8.40 3.54
C LEU A 61 8.12 7.06 2.82
N ASN A 62 8.61 7.08 1.57
CA ASN A 62 8.92 5.85 0.84
C ASN A 62 10.09 5.08 1.49
N LYS A 63 11.12 5.77 1.97
CA LYS A 63 12.22 5.14 2.72
C LYS A 63 11.73 4.49 3.99
N ILE A 64 10.87 5.18 4.76
CA ILE A 64 10.26 4.63 5.99
C ILE A 64 9.41 3.39 5.66
N ALA A 65 8.61 3.43 4.60
CA ALA A 65 7.80 2.29 4.22
C ALA A 65 8.66 1.08 3.81
N ASN A 66 9.72 1.31 3.03
CA ASN A 66 10.59 0.24 2.52
C ASN A 66 11.56 -0.32 3.59
N SER A 67 11.80 0.41 4.68
CA SER A 67 12.61 -0.10 5.80
C SER A 67 11.83 -1.02 6.75
N TYR A 68 10.50 -1.00 6.72
CA TYR A 68 9.66 -1.86 7.56
C TYR A 68 9.95 -3.36 7.32
N ARG A 69 10.06 -4.13 8.41
CA ARG A 69 10.16 -5.61 8.37
C ARG A 69 9.06 -6.26 9.19
N PHE A 70 8.72 -7.50 8.82
CA PHE A 70 7.75 -8.28 9.58
C PHE A 70 8.17 -8.43 11.05
N GLY A 71 7.20 -8.28 11.97
CA GLY A 71 7.43 -8.36 13.41
C GLY A 71 7.86 -7.05 14.07
N GLU A 72 8.25 -6.04 13.28
CA GLU A 72 8.54 -4.70 13.80
C GLU A 72 7.26 -3.86 13.97
N PRO A 73 7.25 -2.88 14.88
CA PRO A 73 6.15 -1.94 14.97
C PRO A 73 6.12 -1.02 13.74
N ILE A 74 4.96 -0.88 13.10
CA ILE A 74 4.75 0.07 11.98
C ILE A 74 5.14 1.49 12.45
N PRO A 75 6.03 2.24 11.78
CA PRO A 75 6.44 3.58 12.24
C PRO A 75 5.28 4.56 12.42
N LEU A 76 5.41 5.48 13.38
CA LEU A 76 4.51 6.63 13.51
C LEU A 76 4.99 7.75 12.59
N ILE A 77 4.05 8.43 11.95
CA ILE A 77 4.35 9.53 11.01
C ILE A 77 3.87 10.85 11.61
N GLU A 78 4.79 11.80 11.74
CA GLU A 78 4.45 13.18 12.04
C GLU A 78 4.00 13.86 10.74
N TYR A 79 2.69 13.89 10.51
CA TYR A 79 2.10 14.60 9.38
C TYR A 79 2.10 16.11 9.62
N THR A 80 2.48 16.87 8.60
CA THR A 80 2.50 18.33 8.65
C THR A 80 1.07 18.90 8.70
N GLU A 81 0.96 20.18 9.05
CA GLU A 81 -0.33 20.88 9.01
C GLU A 81 -0.93 20.90 7.60
N GLU A 82 -0.11 21.06 6.55
CA GLU A 82 -0.55 21.04 5.15
C GLU A 82 -1.08 19.65 4.74
N GLU A 83 -0.41 18.59 5.17
CA GLU A 83 -0.85 17.20 4.96
C GLU A 83 -2.21 16.95 5.64
N ASN A 84 -2.35 17.35 6.91
CA ASN A 84 -3.61 17.22 7.65
C ASN A 84 -4.74 18.10 7.08
N ASN A 85 -4.42 19.29 6.56
CA ASN A 85 -5.39 20.14 5.88
C ASN A 85 -5.86 19.52 4.55
N THR A 86 -4.95 18.92 3.78
CA THR A 86 -5.28 18.19 2.55
C THR A 86 -6.20 17.00 2.83
N TRP A 87 -5.92 16.25 3.90
CA TRP A 87 -6.78 15.20 4.43
C TRP A 87 -8.17 15.72 4.81
N LYS A 88 -8.23 16.80 5.58
CA LYS A 88 -9.48 17.40 6.06
C LYS A 88 -10.42 17.78 4.92
N ILE A 89 -9.88 18.36 3.85
CA ILE A 89 -10.65 18.74 2.66
C ILE A 89 -11.25 17.48 2.00
N ALA A 90 -10.43 16.46 1.74
CA ALA A 90 -10.89 15.21 1.14
C ALA A 90 -11.92 14.51 2.02
N TYR A 91 -11.67 14.46 3.33
CA TYR A 91 -12.53 13.83 4.31
C TYR A 91 -13.93 14.45 4.29
N LYS A 92 -14.02 15.78 4.39
CA LYS A 92 -15.31 16.51 4.41
C LYS A 92 -16.11 16.29 3.12
N GLN A 93 -15.47 16.38 1.96
CA GLN A 93 -16.13 16.11 0.68
C GLN A 93 -16.67 14.68 0.60
N LEU A 94 -15.89 13.70 1.09
CA LEU A 94 -16.33 12.30 1.07
C LEU A 94 -17.46 12.04 2.07
N VAL A 95 -17.47 12.70 3.24
CA VAL A 95 -18.56 12.60 4.24
C VAL A 95 -19.92 12.91 3.61
N GLU A 96 -20.01 13.96 2.79
CA GLU A 96 -21.25 14.38 2.12
C GLU A 96 -21.83 13.29 1.19
N LEU A 97 -21.00 12.38 0.70
CA LEU A 97 -21.41 11.32 -0.24
C LEU A 97 -21.68 9.98 0.44
N ARG A 98 -21.30 9.79 1.72
CA ARG A 98 -21.27 8.47 2.36
C ARG A 98 -22.63 7.78 2.38
N GLU A 99 -23.66 8.49 2.84
CA GLU A 99 -24.99 7.91 3.06
C GLU A 99 -25.60 7.40 1.76
N THR A 100 -25.42 8.13 0.67
CA THR A 100 -26.07 7.88 -0.62
C THR A 100 -25.26 7.00 -1.58
N HIS A 101 -23.93 6.93 -1.42
CA HIS A 101 -23.04 6.27 -2.40
C HIS A 101 -22.25 5.08 -1.85
N THR A 102 -22.39 4.72 -0.56
CA THR A 102 -21.62 3.63 0.03
C THR A 102 -22.50 2.52 0.61
N CYS A 103 -22.00 1.28 0.59
CA CYS A 103 -22.71 0.14 1.14
C CYS A 103 -22.78 0.19 2.68
N ILE A 104 -23.69 -0.61 3.24
CA ILE A 104 -23.95 -0.62 4.68
C ILE A 104 -22.71 -1.05 5.50
N GLU A 105 -21.85 -1.92 4.95
CA GLU A 105 -20.60 -2.34 5.58
C GLU A 105 -19.63 -1.16 5.74
N TYR A 106 -19.53 -0.30 4.71
CA TYR A 106 -18.72 0.91 4.80
C TYR A 106 -19.28 1.85 5.88
N GLN A 107 -20.58 2.15 5.81
CA GLN A 107 -21.24 3.09 6.73
C GLN A 107 -21.11 2.65 8.20
N ARG A 108 -21.31 1.35 8.49
CA ARG A 108 -21.15 0.80 9.84
C ARG A 108 -19.71 0.90 10.36
N ASN A 109 -18.74 0.52 9.53
CA ASN A 109 -17.34 0.49 9.96
C ASN A 109 -16.75 1.89 10.11
N ILE A 110 -17.06 2.81 9.19
CA ILE A 110 -16.56 4.20 9.28
C ILE A 110 -17.13 4.91 10.50
N ALA A 111 -18.44 4.75 10.78
CA ALA A 111 -19.08 5.36 11.93
C ALA A 111 -18.50 4.85 13.26
N GLU A 112 -18.19 3.55 13.35
CA GLU A 112 -17.53 3.00 14.54
C GLU A 112 -16.11 3.56 14.72
N MET A 113 -15.33 3.66 13.64
CA MET A 113 -13.98 4.23 13.69
C MET A 113 -14.01 5.72 14.08
N GLU A 114 -15.00 6.49 13.63
CA GLU A 114 -15.21 7.88 14.06
C GLU A 114 -15.60 7.96 15.52
N ARG A 115 -16.54 7.12 15.97
CA ARG A 115 -17.04 7.09 17.35
C ARG A 115 -15.93 6.82 18.37
N ILE A 116 -14.97 5.97 18.03
CA ILE A 116 -13.80 5.67 18.90
C ILE A 116 -12.63 6.64 18.69
N GLY A 117 -12.76 7.63 17.79
CA GLY A 117 -11.72 8.62 17.49
C GLY A 117 -10.54 8.10 16.68
N LEU A 118 -10.65 6.90 16.09
CA LEU A 118 -9.59 6.30 15.25
C LEU A 118 -9.43 7.06 13.93
N ILE A 119 -10.53 7.57 13.38
CA ILE A 119 -10.53 8.40 12.18
C ILE A 119 -11.36 9.66 12.43
N ASN A 120 -10.89 10.81 11.95
CA ASN A 120 -11.60 12.07 12.02
C ASN A 120 -11.08 13.01 10.91
N ALA A 121 -11.71 14.19 10.78
CA ALA A 121 -11.35 15.15 9.74
C ALA A 121 -10.06 15.95 10.05
N ASP A 122 -9.63 16.04 11.30
CA ASP A 122 -8.59 17.00 11.72
C ASP A 122 -7.18 16.43 11.63
N ARG A 123 -7.03 15.10 11.70
CA ARG A 123 -5.72 14.44 11.59
C ARG A 123 -5.78 13.18 10.75
N ILE A 124 -4.72 12.94 9.98
CA ILE A 124 -4.52 11.70 9.25
C ILE A 124 -4.38 10.54 10.27
N PRO A 125 -5.13 9.45 10.12
CA PRO A 125 -5.00 8.30 11.02
C PRO A 125 -3.65 7.60 10.84
N GLN A 126 -3.05 7.16 11.95
CA GLN A 126 -1.81 6.39 11.90
C GLN A 126 -2.09 4.98 11.37
N ILE A 127 -1.33 4.52 10.37
CA ILE A 127 -1.47 3.16 9.84
C ILE A 127 -1.28 2.11 10.93
N ARG A 128 -0.40 2.36 11.91
CA ARG A 128 -0.24 1.48 13.09
C ARG A 128 -1.56 1.23 13.82
N GLU A 129 -2.30 2.29 14.11
CA GLU A 129 -3.56 2.21 14.86
C GLU A 129 -4.67 1.57 14.02
N LEU A 130 -4.76 1.95 12.74
CA LEU A 130 -5.69 1.34 11.79
C LEU A 130 -5.43 -0.17 11.64
N SER A 131 -4.16 -0.56 11.48
CA SER A 131 -3.74 -1.97 11.34
C SER A 131 -4.15 -2.77 12.57
N ALA A 132 -3.86 -2.28 13.78
CA ALA A 132 -4.26 -2.94 15.02
C ALA A 132 -5.78 -3.10 15.14
N TYR A 133 -6.54 -2.08 14.76
CA TYR A 133 -8.01 -2.13 14.77
C TYR A 133 -8.55 -3.17 13.77
N ILE A 134 -8.07 -3.14 12.52
CA ILE A 134 -8.51 -4.05 11.45
C ILE A 134 -8.12 -5.49 11.78
N GLN A 135 -6.92 -5.70 12.35
CA GLN A 135 -6.42 -7.03 12.75
C GLN A 135 -7.31 -7.62 13.82
N LYS A 136 -7.66 -6.84 14.85
CA LYS A 136 -8.60 -7.28 15.90
C LYS A 136 -9.99 -7.61 15.36
N LYS A 137 -10.47 -6.88 14.34
CA LYS A 137 -11.82 -7.04 13.79
C LYS A 137 -11.95 -8.17 12.77
N THR A 138 -10.90 -8.43 11.98
CA THR A 138 -10.99 -9.25 10.76
C THR A 138 -9.81 -10.20 10.53
N GLY A 139 -8.72 -10.02 11.28
CA GLY A 139 -7.44 -10.65 11.01
C GLY A 139 -6.69 -10.09 9.79
N PHE A 140 -7.17 -9.01 9.17
CA PHE A 140 -6.38 -8.25 8.20
C PHE A 140 -5.43 -7.28 8.89
N GLU A 141 -4.26 -7.06 8.31
CA GLU A 141 -3.32 -6.05 8.77
C GLU A 141 -2.88 -5.16 7.60
N LEU A 142 -2.50 -3.92 7.93
CA LEU A 142 -1.90 -2.99 6.99
C LEU A 142 -0.39 -3.07 7.08
N ARG A 143 0.26 -3.05 5.93
CA ARG A 143 1.72 -3.02 5.79
C ARG A 143 2.15 -1.79 4.98
N PRO A 144 3.06 -0.95 5.48
CA PRO A 144 3.59 0.17 4.70
C PRO A 144 4.27 -0.29 3.40
N CYS A 145 3.99 0.37 2.29
CA CYS A 145 4.72 0.19 1.02
C CYS A 145 5.12 1.52 0.39
N GLY A 146 6.30 1.56 -0.24
CA GLY A 146 6.85 2.77 -0.87
C GLY A 146 6.26 3.13 -2.23
N GLY A 147 5.17 2.48 -2.67
CA GLY A 147 4.56 2.75 -3.97
C GLY A 147 3.85 1.54 -4.57
N LEU A 148 3.72 1.55 -5.90
CA LEU A 148 3.05 0.51 -6.66
C LEU A 148 3.87 -0.77 -6.69
N LEU A 149 3.39 -1.81 -6.00
CA LEU A 149 3.96 -3.15 -6.09
C LEU A 149 3.56 -3.83 -7.41
N SER A 150 4.29 -4.88 -7.78
CA SER A 150 3.83 -5.76 -8.86
C SER A 150 2.49 -6.39 -8.47
N ALA A 151 1.63 -6.66 -9.46
CA ALA A 151 0.34 -7.33 -9.20
C ALA A 151 0.53 -8.66 -8.47
N ARG A 152 1.61 -9.39 -8.76
CA ARG A 152 1.97 -10.64 -8.08
C ARG A 152 2.21 -10.41 -6.58
N ASP A 153 3.06 -9.45 -6.23
CA ASP A 153 3.46 -9.20 -4.84
C ASP A 153 2.31 -8.63 -4.02
N PHE A 154 1.51 -7.73 -4.62
CA PHE A 154 0.31 -7.20 -3.98
C PHE A 154 -0.71 -8.31 -3.70
N LEU A 155 -1.02 -9.14 -4.69
CA LEU A 155 -1.99 -10.23 -4.53
C LEU A 155 -1.46 -11.35 -3.61
N ALA A 156 -0.16 -11.62 -3.61
CA ALA A 156 0.46 -12.55 -2.66
C ALA A 156 0.28 -12.07 -1.22
N SER A 157 0.36 -10.75 -0.96
CA SER A 157 0.12 -10.18 0.37
C SER A 157 -1.32 -10.44 0.86
N LEU A 158 -2.30 -10.35 -0.04
CA LEU A 158 -3.71 -10.60 0.31
C LEU A 158 -3.98 -12.06 0.74
N ALA A 159 -3.18 -13.03 0.29
CA ALA A 159 -3.29 -14.42 0.74
C ALA A 159 -3.01 -14.58 2.25
N PHE A 160 -2.24 -13.65 2.82
CA PHE A 160 -1.94 -13.58 4.26
C PHE A 160 -2.83 -12.57 4.99
N ARG A 161 -3.87 -12.03 4.34
CA ARG A 161 -4.68 -10.92 4.85
C ARG A 161 -3.86 -9.65 5.14
N VAL A 162 -2.78 -9.43 4.38
CA VAL A 162 -1.95 -8.24 4.48
C VAL A 162 -2.28 -7.29 3.33
N PHE A 163 -2.73 -6.08 3.65
CA PHE A 163 -2.98 -5.03 2.67
C PHE A 163 -1.81 -4.04 2.64
N GLN A 164 -1.23 -3.83 1.46
CA GLN A 164 -0.09 -2.94 1.26
C GLN A 164 -0.60 -1.49 1.11
N ALA A 165 -0.18 -0.59 2.01
CA ALA A 165 -0.70 0.76 2.13
C ALA A 165 0.42 1.81 2.06
N THR A 166 0.22 2.85 1.26
CA THR A 166 1.16 3.97 1.16
C THR A 166 1.04 4.91 2.35
N LEU A 167 2.15 5.55 2.74
CA LEU A 167 2.17 6.51 3.86
C LEU A 167 2.00 7.97 3.42
N TYR A 168 2.26 8.28 2.15
CA TYR A 168 2.24 9.64 1.65
C TYR A 168 0.82 10.16 1.37
N VAL A 169 0.68 11.48 1.40
CA VAL A 169 -0.54 12.20 1.05
C VAL A 169 -0.40 12.76 -0.36
N ARG A 170 -1.53 12.95 -1.06
CA ARG A 170 -1.55 13.67 -2.33
C ARG A 170 -1.03 15.11 -2.15
N HIS A 171 -0.55 15.71 -3.22
CA HIS A 171 -0.20 17.13 -3.24
C HIS A 171 -1.44 18.00 -2.90
N PHE A 172 -1.22 19.16 -2.31
CA PHE A 172 -2.30 20.04 -1.79
C PHE A 172 -3.07 20.78 -2.90
N ARG A 173 -2.56 20.77 -4.14
CA ARG A 173 -3.19 21.38 -5.33
C ARG A 173 -3.93 20.36 -6.16
#